data_AF-A0A9X5H5Q3-F1
#
_entry.id   AF-A0A9X5H5Q3-F1
#
_cell.length_a   1.000
_cell.length_b   1.000
_cell.length_c   1.000
_cell.angle_alpha   90.00
_cell.angle_beta   90.00
_cell.angle_gamma   90.00
#
_symmetry.space_group_name_H-M   'P 1'
#
loop_
_entity.id
_entity.type
_entity.pdbx_description
1 polymer ?
#
loop_
_entity_poly.entity_id
_entity_poly.type
_entity_poly.pdbx_seq_one_letter_code
_entity_poly.pdbx_strand_id
1 'polypeptide(L)'
;MESKEIIARLERQNYLMEKRYEILKSMICDIYDEVIPQKKVCPICKSEIRCYIPYGTPKLRYHAQCPVCLGAERERLLARYLELHWENLTAHKISQGEPVKLLHFAPEGAFYQHFKDNKNIDYYPVDFNPDFPYHIVKAVDITDIPYPNDYFDLIICFHVLQNVTDEKKALKEVKRVLGPNGSAIFCDNINQELEVTLEDEKYDTSELREQYYGNGQYVRGYGRDYIERLGSVWGRDSIVKYSVDELDAEEVKKYYLRRGEEICIYKKQIES
;
A
#
# COMPACT_ATOMS: atom_id res chain seq x y z
N MET A 1 41.20 -5.73 -16.50
CA MET A 1 39.85 -6.10 -16.03
C MET A 1 39.65 -5.73 -14.57
N GLU A 2 40.62 -5.97 -13.69
CA GLU A 2 40.55 -5.65 -12.25
C GLU A 2 40.19 -4.19 -11.92
N SER A 3 40.70 -3.20 -12.66
CA SER A 3 40.42 -1.78 -12.35
C SER A 3 38.94 -1.40 -12.50
N LYS A 4 38.24 -1.94 -13.51
CA LYS A 4 36.79 -1.67 -13.70
C LYS A 4 35.95 -2.30 -12.60
N GLU A 5 36.36 -3.48 -12.14
CA GLU A 5 35.69 -4.23 -11.08
C GLU A 5 35.89 -3.57 -9.70
N ILE A 6 37.08 -3.02 -9.47
CA ILE A 6 37.39 -2.19 -8.29
C ILE A 6 36.58 -0.90 -8.30
N ILE A 7 36.48 -0.21 -9.46
CA ILE A 7 35.68 1.02 -9.59
C ILE A 7 34.20 0.74 -9.29
N ALA A 8 33.61 -0.29 -9.90
CA ALA A 8 32.21 -0.67 -9.65
C ALA A 8 31.94 -1.01 -8.18
N ARG A 9 32.90 -1.66 -7.50
CA ARG A 9 32.80 -1.96 -6.06
C ARG A 9 32.83 -0.69 -5.21
N LEU A 10 33.68 0.28 -5.55
CA LEU A 10 33.78 1.56 -4.84
C LEU A 10 32.53 2.42 -5.05
N GLU A 11 32.00 2.47 -6.28
CA GLU A 11 30.74 3.15 -6.61
C GLU A 11 29.57 2.58 -5.80
N ARG A 12 29.48 1.24 -5.72
CA ARG A 12 28.46 0.57 -4.89
C ARG A 12 28.63 0.88 -3.40
N GLN A 13 29.86 0.94 -2.89
CA GLN A 13 30.12 1.30 -1.51
C GLN A 13 29.75 2.75 -1.19
N ASN A 14 30.04 3.68 -2.10
CA ASN A 14 29.62 5.08 -1.98
C ASN A 14 28.10 5.22 -1.98
N TYR A 15 27.42 4.56 -2.92
CA TYR A 15 25.95 4.52 -2.94
C TYR A 15 25.34 4.00 -1.63
N LEU A 16 25.88 2.90 -1.10
CA LEU A 16 25.43 2.35 0.19
C LEU A 16 25.73 3.29 1.36
N MET A 17 26.84 4.04 1.30
CA MET A 17 27.18 5.03 2.32
C MET A 17 26.22 6.23 2.28
N GLU A 18 25.90 6.74 1.09
CA GLU A 18 24.90 7.80 0.90
C GLU A 18 23.52 7.36 1.40
N LYS A 19 23.10 6.12 1.09
CA LYS A 19 21.85 5.56 1.62
C LYS A 19 21.86 5.44 3.14
N ARG A 20 22.96 4.96 3.73
CA ARG A 20 23.12 4.91 5.20
C ARG A 20 23.10 6.30 5.83
N TYR A 21 23.68 7.29 5.17
CA TYR A 21 23.64 8.68 5.61
C TYR A 21 22.22 9.24 5.58
N GLU A 22 21.45 9.03 4.50
CA GLU A 22 20.05 9.44 4.44
C GLU A 22 19.17 8.71 5.46
N ILE A 23 19.42 7.43 5.72
CA ILE A 23 18.77 6.67 6.80
C ILE A 23 19.12 7.28 8.16
N LEU A 24 20.40 7.55 8.44
CA LEU A 24 20.84 8.12 9.70
C LEU A 24 20.28 9.54 9.89
N LYS A 25 20.24 10.33 8.82
CA LYS A 25 19.64 11.67 8.80
C LYS A 25 18.13 11.61 9.03
N SER A 26 17.43 10.65 8.43
CA SER A 26 16.01 10.38 8.75
C SER A 26 15.85 10.02 10.22
N MET A 27 16.69 9.13 10.77
CA MET A 27 16.65 8.76 12.18
C MET A 27 16.95 9.96 13.10
N ILE A 28 17.88 10.84 12.72
CA ILE A 28 18.18 12.07 13.47
C ILE A 28 17.03 13.06 13.36
N CYS A 29 16.38 13.19 12.19
CA CYS A 29 15.17 13.99 12.02
C CYS A 29 14.01 13.43 12.85
N ASP A 30 13.87 12.11 12.93
CA ASP A 30 12.91 11.44 13.80
C ASP A 30 13.22 11.76 15.27
N ILE A 31 14.48 11.68 15.70
CA ILE A 31 14.93 12.08 17.05
C ILE A 31 14.72 13.60 17.29
N TYR A 32 14.90 14.44 16.28
CA TYR A 32 14.68 15.88 16.40
C TYR A 32 13.18 16.20 16.54
N ASP A 33 12.32 15.47 15.82
CA ASP A 33 10.87 15.46 15.99
C ASP A 33 10.45 14.86 17.35
N GLU A 34 11.22 13.93 17.93
CA GLU A 34 11.04 13.43 19.31
C GLU A 34 11.35 14.50 20.36
N VAL A 35 12.35 15.36 20.13
CA VAL A 35 12.81 16.38 21.09
C VAL A 35 11.97 17.66 21.06
N ILE A 36 11.40 18.03 19.90
CA ILE A 36 10.48 19.17 19.77
C ILE A 36 9.17 18.67 19.16
N PRO A 37 8.16 18.29 19.98
CA PRO A 37 6.89 17.80 19.46
C PRO A 37 6.16 18.89 18.68
N GLN A 38 6.31 18.86 17.35
CA GLN A 38 5.48 19.62 16.45
C GLN A 38 4.09 18.99 16.41
N LYS A 39 3.04 19.81 16.36
CA LYS A 39 1.67 19.31 16.18
C LYS A 39 1.59 18.56 14.84
N LYS A 40 1.22 17.29 14.88
CA LYS A 40 0.97 16.43 13.72
C LYS A 40 -0.53 16.25 13.57
N VAL A 41 -0.99 16.05 12.34
CA VAL A 41 -2.40 15.73 12.06
C VAL A 41 -2.44 14.29 11.57
N CYS A 42 -3.21 13.43 12.23
CA CYS A 42 -3.42 12.08 11.71
C CYS A 42 -4.30 12.17 10.45
N PRO A 43 -3.85 11.69 9.27
CA PRO A 43 -4.66 11.79 8.06
C PRO A 43 -5.87 10.84 8.07
N ILE A 44 -5.88 9.84 8.95
CA ILE A 44 -6.97 8.87 9.07
C ILE A 44 -8.12 9.47 9.90
N CYS A 45 -7.86 9.85 11.16
CA CYS A 45 -8.91 10.35 12.07
C CYS A 45 -8.92 11.87 12.28
N LYS A 46 -8.05 12.60 11.58
CA LYS A 46 -7.91 14.07 11.63
C LYS A 46 -7.53 14.66 12.99
N SER A 47 -7.24 13.82 13.99
CA SER A 47 -6.84 14.28 15.32
C SER A 47 -5.47 14.97 15.28
N GLU A 48 -5.37 16.11 15.97
CA GLU A 48 -4.08 16.72 16.28
C GLU A 48 -3.39 15.90 17.38
N ILE A 49 -2.20 15.37 17.08
CA ILE A 49 -1.42 14.54 17.99
C ILE A 49 0.00 15.09 18.13
N ARG A 50 0.60 14.85 19.29
CA ARG A 50 2.00 15.23 19.56
C ARG A 50 2.98 14.17 19.10
N CYS A 51 2.61 12.90 19.21
CA CYS A 51 3.45 11.78 18.80
C CYS A 51 2.59 10.60 18.32
N TYR A 52 3.18 9.80 17.43
CA TYR A 52 2.72 8.47 17.10
C TYR A 52 3.43 7.45 18.00
N ILE A 53 2.73 6.36 18.34
CA ILE A 53 3.24 5.31 19.25
C ILE A 53 3.97 4.20 18.46
N PRO A 54 4.90 3.47 19.11
CA PRO A 54 5.54 2.33 18.48
C PRO A 54 4.57 1.19 18.16
N TYR A 55 4.75 0.53 17.01
CA TYR A 55 3.90 -0.58 16.55
C TYR A 55 4.64 -1.48 15.55
N GLY A 56 4.18 -2.73 15.39
CA GLY A 56 4.67 -3.69 14.40
C GLY A 56 5.44 -4.88 15.00
N THR A 57 5.44 -5.99 14.24
CA THR A 57 6.12 -7.25 14.55
C THR A 57 6.89 -7.73 13.32
N PRO A 58 8.02 -8.48 13.49
CA PRO A 58 8.70 -8.77 14.76
C PRO A 58 9.48 -7.58 15.33
N LYS A 59 9.77 -6.57 14.49
CA LYS A 59 10.49 -5.36 14.89
C LYS A 59 9.52 -4.21 15.14
N LEU A 60 9.53 -3.68 16.36
CA LEU A 60 8.83 -2.44 16.70
C LEU A 60 9.40 -1.28 15.90
N ARG A 61 8.52 -0.55 15.22
CA ARG A 61 8.84 0.70 14.53
C ARG A 61 8.33 1.85 15.37
N TYR A 62 9.18 2.84 15.61
CA TYR A 62 8.78 4.07 16.28
C TYR A 62 7.86 4.90 15.37
N HIS A 63 6.97 5.68 15.97
CA HIS A 63 6.02 6.55 15.27
C HIS A 63 5.13 5.87 14.20
N ALA A 64 4.83 4.60 14.45
CA ALA A 64 4.17 3.70 13.54
C ALA A 64 2.64 3.79 13.59
N GLN A 65 2.05 4.03 14.77
CA GLN A 65 0.59 3.95 14.96
C GLN A 65 0.01 5.20 15.61
N CYS A 66 -1.18 5.61 15.19
CA CYS A 66 -1.91 6.72 15.78
C CYS A 66 -2.45 6.34 17.18
N PRO A 67 -2.23 7.14 18.23
CA PRO A 67 -2.75 6.82 19.58
C PRO A 67 -4.27 7.01 19.70
N VAL A 68 -4.94 7.61 18.71
CA VAL A 68 -6.38 7.89 18.74
C VAL A 68 -7.17 6.84 17.97
N CYS A 69 -6.85 6.63 16.69
CA CYS A 69 -7.59 5.68 15.84
C CYS A 69 -6.89 4.34 15.63
N LEU A 70 -5.69 4.16 16.17
CA LEU A 70 -4.88 2.95 16.01
C LEU A 70 -4.49 2.63 14.55
N GLY A 71 -4.68 3.57 13.63
CA GLY A 71 -4.24 3.40 12.24
C GLY A 71 -2.72 3.43 12.10
N ALA A 72 -2.17 2.54 11.27
CA ALA A 72 -0.74 2.35 11.08
C ALA A 72 -0.14 3.32 10.05
N GLU A 73 1.19 3.33 9.93
CA GLU A 73 1.90 4.32 9.13
C GLU A 73 1.61 4.27 7.63
N ARG A 74 1.29 3.09 7.10
CA ARG A 74 1.03 2.85 5.68
C ARG A 74 -0.37 3.29 5.27
N GLU A 75 -1.32 3.09 6.18
CA GLU A 75 -2.68 3.59 6.07
C GLU A 75 -2.70 5.13 5.98
N ARG A 76 -1.70 5.82 6.54
CA ARG A 76 -1.62 7.29 6.46
C ARG A 76 -1.49 7.80 5.03
N LEU A 77 -0.69 7.10 4.20
CA LEU A 77 -0.52 7.48 2.79
C LEU A 77 -1.83 7.27 2.02
N LEU A 78 -2.50 6.14 2.24
CA LEU A 78 -3.82 5.88 1.66
C LEU A 78 -4.83 6.95 2.06
N ALA A 79 -4.91 7.29 3.35
CA ALA A 79 -5.86 8.27 3.84
C ALA A 79 -5.62 9.66 3.20
N ARG A 80 -4.35 10.06 3.05
CA ARG A 80 -3.99 11.30 2.34
C ARG A 80 -4.35 11.26 0.87
N TYR A 81 -4.04 10.15 0.19
CA TYR A 81 -4.38 9.99 -1.21
C TYR A 81 -5.89 10.04 -1.43
N LEU A 82 -6.67 9.29 -0.66
CA LEU A 82 -8.13 9.32 -0.75
C LEU A 82 -8.68 10.71 -0.47
N GLU A 83 -8.20 11.43 0.56
CA GLU A 83 -8.65 12.79 0.86
C GLU A 83 -8.41 13.76 -0.31
N LEU A 84 -7.29 13.65 -1.02
CA LEU A 84 -6.95 14.53 -2.13
C LEU A 84 -7.61 14.13 -3.45
N HIS A 85 -7.89 12.85 -3.65
CA HIS A 85 -8.28 12.31 -4.94
C HIS A 85 -9.68 11.69 -4.96
N TRP A 86 -10.42 11.70 -3.84
CA TRP A 86 -11.75 11.12 -3.74
C TRP A 86 -12.70 11.57 -4.85
N GLU A 87 -12.79 12.88 -5.10
CA GLU A 87 -13.63 13.43 -6.16
C GLU A 87 -13.25 12.86 -7.53
N ASN A 88 -11.96 12.79 -7.87
CA ASN A 88 -11.50 12.25 -9.15
C ASN A 88 -11.76 10.73 -9.28
N LEU A 89 -11.63 9.99 -8.18
CA LEU A 89 -11.88 8.55 -8.14
C LEU A 89 -13.37 8.24 -8.31
N THR A 90 -14.26 9.12 -7.86
CA THR A 90 -15.68 8.79 -7.67
C THR A 90 -16.65 9.64 -8.47
N ALA A 91 -16.18 10.74 -9.09
CA ALA A 91 -17.01 11.69 -9.82
C ALA A 91 -17.90 11.01 -10.87
N HIS A 92 -17.39 10.01 -11.57
CA HIS A 92 -18.11 9.27 -12.60
C HIS A 92 -19.40 8.57 -12.10
N LYS A 93 -19.52 8.33 -10.79
CA LYS A 93 -20.72 7.80 -10.13
C LYS A 93 -21.49 8.85 -9.35
N ILE A 94 -20.79 9.63 -8.53
CA ILE A 94 -21.44 10.64 -7.66
C ILE A 94 -22.16 11.69 -8.51
N SER A 95 -21.60 12.10 -9.65
CA SER A 95 -22.27 13.06 -10.53
C SER A 95 -23.56 12.52 -11.17
N GLN A 96 -23.73 11.19 -11.18
CA GLN A 96 -24.92 10.51 -11.67
C GLN A 96 -25.94 10.24 -10.55
N GLY A 97 -25.63 10.62 -9.30
CA GLY A 97 -26.46 10.33 -8.14
C GLY A 97 -26.40 8.87 -7.69
N GLU A 98 -25.40 8.10 -8.13
CA GLU A 98 -25.22 6.71 -7.76
C GLU A 98 -24.16 6.58 -6.65
N PRO A 99 -24.37 5.67 -5.66
CA PRO A 99 -23.32 5.31 -4.73
C PRO A 99 -22.18 4.59 -5.45
N VAL A 100 -20.96 4.80 -4.96
CA VAL A 100 -19.74 4.15 -5.45
C VAL A 100 -19.70 2.72 -4.93
N LYS A 101 -19.61 1.72 -5.81
CA LYS A 101 -19.41 0.33 -5.39
C LYS A 101 -17.93 0.10 -5.06
N LEU A 102 -17.62 0.02 -3.77
CA LEU A 102 -16.26 -0.12 -3.26
C LEU A 102 -15.99 -1.54 -2.79
N LEU A 103 -15.11 -2.27 -3.47
CA LEU A 103 -14.55 -3.54 -3.00
C LEU A 103 -13.28 -3.27 -2.19
N HIS A 104 -13.23 -3.75 -0.95
CA HIS A 104 -12.08 -3.53 -0.07
C HIS A 104 -11.61 -4.86 0.52
N PHE A 105 -10.44 -5.33 0.07
CA PHE A 105 -9.82 -6.55 0.57
C PHE A 105 -9.04 -6.28 1.86
N ALA A 106 -9.15 -7.21 2.82
CA ALA A 106 -8.45 -7.19 4.10
C ALA A 106 -8.51 -5.81 4.80
N PRO A 107 -9.72 -5.26 5.01
CA PRO A 107 -9.89 -3.86 5.35
C PRO A 107 -9.27 -3.52 6.70
N GLU A 108 -8.56 -2.39 6.78
CA GLU A 108 -8.08 -1.87 8.05
C GLU A 108 -9.21 -1.22 8.84
N GLY A 109 -9.17 -1.31 10.17
CA GLY A 109 -10.31 -0.94 11.01
C GLY A 109 -10.79 0.50 10.86
N ALA A 110 -9.85 1.45 10.70
CA ALA A 110 -10.22 2.85 10.54
C ALA A 110 -10.92 3.13 9.21
N PHE A 111 -10.48 2.48 8.12
CA PHE A 111 -11.12 2.60 6.81
C PHE A 111 -12.44 1.84 6.73
N TYR A 112 -12.52 0.66 7.36
CA TYR A 112 -13.77 -0.10 7.47
C TYR A 112 -14.88 0.77 8.05
N GLN A 113 -14.63 1.41 9.20
CA GLN A 113 -15.63 2.26 9.85
C GLN A 113 -15.97 3.47 8.98
N HIS A 114 -14.96 4.12 8.38
CA HIS A 114 -15.16 5.29 7.53
C HIS A 114 -16.04 5.00 6.30
N PHE A 115 -15.80 3.89 5.60
CA PHE A 115 -16.57 3.53 4.42
C PHE A 115 -17.95 2.98 4.75
N LYS A 116 -18.07 2.22 5.83
CA LYS A 116 -19.36 1.67 6.30
C LYS A 116 -20.37 2.76 6.64
N ASP A 117 -19.93 3.87 7.22
CA ASP A 117 -20.83 4.96 7.63
C ASP A 117 -21.13 5.95 6.49
N ASN A 118 -20.49 5.80 5.33
CA ASN A 118 -20.63 6.71 4.21
C ASN A 118 -21.79 6.31 3.28
N LYS A 119 -22.85 7.13 3.25
CA LYS A 119 -24.06 6.89 2.45
C LYS A 119 -23.84 6.92 0.93
N ASN A 120 -22.72 7.47 0.46
CA ASN A 120 -22.37 7.53 -0.96
C ASN A 120 -21.54 6.32 -1.40
N ILE A 121 -21.34 5.33 -0.53
CA ILE A 121 -20.56 4.12 -0.81
C ILE A 121 -21.45 2.90 -0.59
N ASP A 122 -21.58 2.08 -1.63
CA ASP A 122 -22.05 0.70 -1.50
C ASP A 122 -20.83 -0.17 -1.20
N TYR A 123 -20.65 -0.50 0.09
CA TYR A 123 -19.38 -0.99 0.63
C TYR A 123 -19.31 -2.52 0.71
N TYR A 124 -18.29 -3.11 0.09
CA TYR A 124 -18.02 -4.54 0.03
C TYR A 124 -16.68 -4.87 0.71
N PRO A 125 -16.63 -4.91 2.06
CA PRO A 125 -15.48 -5.44 2.79
C PRO A 125 -15.40 -6.96 2.61
N VAL A 126 -14.24 -7.43 2.14
CA VAL A 126 -13.97 -8.86 1.87
C VAL A 126 -12.63 -9.28 2.46
N ASP A 127 -12.52 -10.56 2.84
CA ASP A 127 -11.25 -11.18 3.20
C ASP A 127 -11.28 -12.65 2.79
N PHE A 128 -10.12 -13.29 2.62
CA PHE A 128 -10.05 -14.72 2.38
C PHE A 128 -10.42 -15.52 3.64
N ASN A 129 -10.08 -14.98 4.82
CA ASN A 129 -10.41 -15.54 6.12
C ASN A 129 -11.88 -15.20 6.48
N PRO A 130 -12.77 -16.20 6.61
CA PRO A 130 -14.15 -15.96 7.04
C PRO A 130 -14.25 -15.44 8.48
N ASP A 131 -13.22 -15.67 9.31
CA ASP A 131 -13.18 -15.25 10.72
C ASP A 131 -12.54 -13.87 10.92
N PHE A 132 -12.45 -13.05 9.86
CA PHE A 132 -11.91 -11.70 9.95
C PHE A 132 -12.69 -10.86 10.99
N PRO A 133 -12.04 -9.96 11.76
CA PRO A 133 -12.66 -9.28 12.91
C PRO A 133 -13.79 -8.30 12.58
N TYR A 134 -14.04 -8.01 11.31
CA TYR A 134 -15.10 -7.11 10.87
C TYR A 134 -16.22 -7.90 10.19
N HIS A 135 -17.39 -7.26 10.02
CA HIS A 135 -18.44 -7.88 9.22
C HIS A 135 -18.01 -7.90 7.76
N ILE A 136 -17.40 -9.02 7.37
CA ILE A 136 -17.08 -9.37 5.99
C ILE A 136 -18.37 -9.75 5.29
N VAL A 137 -18.64 -9.12 4.14
CA VAL A 137 -19.86 -9.41 3.36
C VAL A 137 -19.82 -10.85 2.84
N LYS A 138 -18.63 -11.30 2.41
CA LYS A 138 -18.37 -12.65 1.94
C LYS A 138 -16.88 -12.97 2.03
N ALA A 139 -16.54 -14.21 2.39
CA ALA A 139 -15.17 -14.70 2.21
C ALA A 139 -14.86 -14.78 0.71
N VAL A 140 -13.82 -14.07 0.26
CA VAL A 140 -13.48 -13.94 -1.16
C VAL A 140 -12.02 -14.24 -1.38
N ASP A 141 -11.75 -15.18 -2.28
CA ASP A 141 -10.44 -15.35 -2.90
C ASP A 141 -10.30 -14.31 -4.03
N ILE A 142 -9.27 -13.48 -3.96
CA ILE A 142 -9.00 -12.46 -4.97
C ILE A 142 -8.70 -13.08 -6.36
N THR A 143 -8.35 -14.36 -6.43
CA THR A 143 -8.18 -15.12 -7.67
C THR A 143 -9.49 -15.69 -8.24
N ASP A 144 -10.61 -15.53 -7.55
CA ASP A 144 -11.96 -15.95 -8.00
C ASP A 144 -13.02 -15.04 -7.35
N ILE A 145 -13.15 -13.81 -7.86
CA ILE A 145 -14.01 -12.80 -7.25
C ILE A 145 -15.45 -13.06 -7.68
N PRO A 146 -16.40 -13.36 -6.76
CA PRO A 146 -17.73 -13.88 -7.10
C PRO A 146 -18.71 -12.76 -7.47
N TYR A 147 -18.27 -11.85 -8.35
CA TYR A 147 -19.03 -10.73 -8.89
C TYR A 147 -18.91 -10.72 -10.41
N PRO A 148 -19.92 -10.20 -11.13
CA PRO A 148 -19.89 -10.13 -12.58
C PRO A 148 -18.79 -9.18 -13.06
N ASN A 149 -18.55 -9.19 -14.37
CA ASN A 149 -17.64 -8.24 -15.00
C ASN A 149 -18.15 -6.80 -14.76
N ASP A 150 -17.21 -5.86 -14.68
CA ASP A 150 -17.49 -4.43 -14.63
C ASP A 150 -18.44 -4.00 -13.49
N TYR A 151 -18.34 -4.66 -12.34
CA TYR A 151 -19.25 -4.48 -11.21
C TYR A 151 -18.82 -3.34 -10.26
N PHE A 152 -17.53 -3.22 -9.95
CA PHE A 152 -17.01 -2.28 -8.95
C PHE A 152 -16.46 -1.01 -9.58
N ASP A 153 -16.62 0.11 -8.87
CA ASP A 153 -16.14 1.42 -9.32
C ASP A 153 -14.76 1.75 -8.72
N LEU A 154 -14.52 1.26 -7.50
CA LEU A 154 -13.27 1.41 -6.78
C LEU A 154 -12.90 0.08 -6.11
N ILE A 155 -11.63 -0.31 -6.21
CA ILE A 155 -11.08 -1.46 -5.50
C ILE A 155 -9.91 -0.97 -4.63
N ILE A 156 -9.87 -1.36 -3.36
CA ILE A 156 -8.74 -1.13 -2.46
C ILE A 156 -8.20 -2.49 -2.02
N CYS A 157 -6.91 -2.71 -2.20
CA CYS A 157 -6.25 -3.98 -1.92
C CYS A 157 -4.88 -3.75 -1.27
N PHE A 158 -4.83 -3.87 0.06
CA PHE A 158 -3.65 -3.54 0.86
C PHE A 158 -3.06 -4.80 1.49
N HIS A 159 -1.75 -5.02 1.30
CA HIS A 159 -0.99 -6.11 1.89
C HIS A 159 -1.52 -7.53 1.59
N VAL A 160 -2.24 -7.69 0.49
CA VAL A 160 -2.86 -8.95 0.08
C VAL A 160 -1.99 -9.72 -0.90
N LEU A 161 -1.50 -9.08 -1.97
CA LEU A 161 -0.95 -9.82 -3.13
C LEU A 161 0.29 -10.64 -2.77
N GLN A 162 1.10 -10.17 -1.82
CA GLN A 162 2.25 -10.90 -1.27
C GLN A 162 1.90 -12.27 -0.64
N ASN A 163 0.63 -12.53 -0.32
CA ASN A 163 0.12 -13.81 0.17
C ASN A 163 -0.52 -14.69 -0.93
N VAL A 164 -0.72 -14.15 -2.13
CA VAL A 164 -1.46 -14.81 -3.21
C VAL A 164 -0.52 -15.58 -4.11
N THR A 165 -0.66 -16.90 -4.20
CA THR A 165 0.23 -17.74 -5.04
C THR A 165 0.12 -17.37 -6.53
N ASP A 166 -1.09 -17.35 -7.11
CA ASP A 166 -1.29 -16.94 -8.50
C ASP A 166 -1.62 -15.45 -8.61
N GLU A 167 -0.59 -14.62 -8.48
CA GLU A 167 -0.71 -13.16 -8.60
C GLU A 167 -1.36 -12.73 -9.93
N LYS A 168 -0.96 -13.36 -11.04
CA LYS A 168 -1.48 -13.00 -12.37
C LYS A 168 -2.99 -13.25 -12.46
N LYS A 169 -3.50 -14.33 -11.88
CA LYS A 169 -4.94 -14.60 -11.82
C LYS A 169 -5.66 -13.57 -10.96
N ALA A 170 -5.11 -13.19 -9.81
CA ALA A 170 -5.67 -12.11 -8.98
C ALA A 170 -5.77 -10.78 -9.74
N LEU A 171 -4.70 -10.37 -10.42
CA LEU A 171 -4.69 -9.13 -11.21
C LEU A 171 -5.70 -9.17 -12.36
N LYS A 172 -5.87 -10.33 -13.02
CA LYS A 172 -6.89 -10.52 -14.06
C LYS A 172 -8.30 -10.41 -13.51
N GLU A 173 -8.58 -11.02 -12.36
CA GLU A 173 -9.88 -10.95 -11.70
C GLU A 173 -10.22 -9.52 -11.26
N VAL A 174 -9.25 -8.80 -10.68
CA VAL A 174 -9.40 -7.37 -10.34
C VAL A 174 -9.74 -6.56 -11.59
N LYS A 175 -9.02 -6.75 -12.72
CA LYS A 175 -9.36 -6.08 -13.99
C LYS A 175 -10.75 -6.46 -14.49
N ARG A 176 -11.16 -7.72 -14.33
CA ARG A 176 -12.45 -8.24 -14.80
C ARG A 176 -13.61 -7.59 -14.07
N VAL A 177 -13.55 -7.52 -12.73
CA VAL A 177 -14.64 -6.98 -11.91
C VAL A 177 -14.63 -5.46 -11.78
N LEU A 178 -13.51 -4.80 -12.06
CA LEU A 178 -13.44 -3.34 -12.11
C LEU A 178 -14.18 -2.82 -13.34
N GLY A 179 -15.10 -1.88 -13.14
CA GLY A 179 -15.89 -1.24 -14.19
C GLY A 179 -15.10 -0.26 -15.05
N PRO A 180 -15.68 0.17 -16.19
CA PRO A 180 -15.08 1.19 -17.04
C PRO A 180 -14.92 2.50 -16.27
N ASN A 181 -13.76 3.17 -16.44
CA ASN A 181 -13.32 4.33 -15.65
C ASN A 181 -13.09 4.07 -14.16
N GLY A 182 -13.30 2.84 -13.69
CA GLY A 182 -12.99 2.44 -12.33
C GLY A 182 -11.49 2.47 -12.06
N SER A 183 -11.14 2.60 -10.78
CA SER A 183 -9.76 2.59 -10.31
C SER A 183 -9.51 1.48 -9.28
N ALA A 184 -8.31 0.93 -9.25
CA ALA A 184 -7.89 0.01 -8.20
C ALA A 184 -6.59 0.51 -7.55
N ILE A 185 -6.60 0.57 -6.21
CA ILE A 185 -5.49 1.08 -5.40
C ILE A 185 -4.84 -0.09 -4.68
N PHE A 186 -3.54 -0.24 -4.88
CA PHE A 186 -2.71 -1.29 -4.32
C PHE A 186 -1.58 -0.72 -3.48
N CYS A 187 -1.30 -1.38 -2.36
CA CYS A 187 -0.18 -1.08 -1.49
C CYS A 187 0.31 -2.38 -0.86
N ASP A 188 1.49 -2.83 -1.25
CA ASP A 188 2.15 -3.99 -0.66
C ASP A 188 3.51 -3.58 -0.06
N ASN A 189 4.15 -4.50 0.67
CA ASN A 189 5.45 -4.22 1.28
C ASN A 189 6.58 -4.26 0.25
N ILE A 190 6.89 -3.10 -0.34
CA ILE A 190 7.98 -2.96 -1.30
C ILE A 190 9.28 -2.79 -0.55
N ASN A 191 10.17 -3.78 -0.69
CA ASN A 191 11.52 -3.71 -0.17
C ASN A 191 12.38 -2.86 -1.12
N GLN A 192 12.61 -1.60 -0.73
CA GLN A 192 13.40 -0.64 -1.49
C GLN A 192 14.86 -1.06 -1.71
N GLU A 193 15.37 -2.04 -0.95
CA GLU A 193 16.72 -2.60 -1.13
C GLU A 193 16.78 -3.68 -2.24
N LEU A 194 15.63 -4.24 -2.62
CA LEU A 194 15.53 -5.25 -3.69
C LEU A 194 15.19 -4.58 -5.01
N GLU A 195 16.02 -4.81 -6.03
CA GLU A 195 15.72 -4.35 -7.39
C GLU A 195 14.60 -5.16 -8.02
N VAL A 196 14.61 -6.47 -7.78
CA VAL A 196 13.66 -7.44 -8.34
C VAL A 196 12.99 -8.19 -7.19
N THR A 197 11.69 -8.45 -7.34
CA THR A 197 10.87 -9.20 -6.41
C THR A 197 11.46 -10.58 -6.18
N LEU A 198 11.63 -10.93 -4.89
CA LEU A 198 12.11 -12.23 -4.47
C LEU A 198 10.91 -13.18 -4.38
N GLU A 199 10.84 -14.14 -5.29
CA GLU A 199 9.84 -15.21 -5.35
C GLU A 199 10.57 -16.47 -5.80
N ASP A 200 10.76 -17.42 -4.88
CA ASP A 200 11.64 -18.57 -5.08
C ASP A 200 11.05 -19.79 -4.38
N GLU A 201 10.84 -20.86 -5.15
CA GLU A 201 10.20 -22.10 -4.67
C GLU A 201 10.97 -22.76 -3.53
N LYS A 202 12.26 -22.44 -3.35
CA LYS A 202 13.05 -22.96 -2.23
C LYS A 202 12.64 -22.40 -0.86
N TYR A 203 11.85 -21.33 -0.81
CA TYR A 203 11.32 -20.74 0.42
C TYR A 203 9.87 -21.20 0.66
N ASP A 204 9.71 -22.51 0.83
CA ASP A 204 8.42 -23.22 0.89
C ASP A 204 7.87 -23.43 2.31
N THR A 205 8.66 -23.09 3.34
CA THR A 205 8.25 -23.18 4.76
C THR A 205 8.02 -21.80 5.37
N SER A 206 7.19 -21.74 6.42
CA SER A 206 6.91 -20.50 7.15
C SER A 206 8.18 -19.89 7.73
N GLU A 207 9.12 -20.70 8.21
CA GLU A 207 10.39 -20.25 8.78
C GLU A 207 11.29 -19.61 7.73
N LEU A 208 11.40 -20.21 6.54
CA LEU A 208 12.16 -19.64 5.43
C LEU A 208 11.50 -18.35 4.93
N ARG A 209 10.17 -18.31 4.81
CA ARG A 209 9.44 -17.11 4.39
C ARG A 209 9.58 -15.97 5.39
N GLU A 210 9.53 -16.25 6.69
CA GLU A 210 9.82 -15.25 7.74
C GLU A 210 11.25 -14.70 7.57
N GLN A 211 12.23 -15.57 7.30
CA GLN A 211 13.63 -15.17 7.13
C GLN A 211 13.89 -14.33 5.87
N TYR A 212 13.28 -14.70 4.73
CA TYR A 212 13.62 -14.13 3.42
C TYR A 212 12.60 -13.10 2.92
N TYR A 213 11.32 -13.25 3.27
CA TYR A 213 10.23 -12.33 2.91
C TYR A 213 9.80 -11.43 4.07
N GLY A 214 10.20 -11.74 5.32
CA GLY A 214 9.85 -10.97 6.50
C GLY A 214 8.47 -11.30 7.09
N ASN A 215 7.80 -12.34 6.55
CA ASN A 215 6.56 -12.87 7.10
C ASN A 215 6.35 -14.32 6.62
N GLY A 216 6.04 -15.23 7.53
CA GLY A 216 5.84 -16.65 7.22
C GLY A 216 4.69 -16.98 6.26
N GLN A 217 3.72 -16.08 6.10
CA GLN A 217 2.59 -16.25 5.19
C GLN A 217 2.89 -15.75 3.76
N TYR A 218 3.91 -14.91 3.59
CA TYR A 218 4.22 -14.36 2.28
C TYR A 218 4.75 -15.44 1.34
N VAL A 219 4.30 -15.40 0.09
CA VAL A 219 4.84 -16.23 -0.99
C VAL A 219 5.86 -15.47 -1.84
N ARG A 220 6.00 -14.17 -1.63
CA ARG A 220 7.00 -13.31 -2.28
C ARG A 220 7.33 -12.08 -1.43
N GLY A 221 8.53 -11.54 -1.61
CA GLY A 221 8.96 -10.24 -1.10
C GLY A 221 9.15 -9.26 -2.25
N TYR A 222 8.26 -8.25 -2.36
CA TYR A 222 8.30 -7.31 -3.46
C TYR A 222 9.56 -6.45 -3.47
N GLY A 223 10.11 -6.25 -4.68
CA GLY A 223 11.18 -5.30 -4.95
C GLY A 223 10.68 -4.08 -5.71
N ARG A 224 11.60 -3.24 -6.16
CA ARG A 224 11.31 -2.01 -6.92
C ARG A 224 10.65 -2.27 -8.28
N ASP A 225 10.61 -3.50 -8.75
CA ASP A 225 9.89 -3.96 -9.95
C ASP A 225 8.37 -4.16 -9.74
N TYR A 226 7.83 -3.83 -8.57
CA TYR A 226 6.41 -4.04 -8.24
C TYR A 226 5.45 -3.46 -9.28
N ILE A 227 5.68 -2.22 -9.74
CA ILE A 227 4.81 -1.58 -10.73
C ILE A 227 4.90 -2.25 -12.11
N GLU A 228 6.07 -2.77 -12.49
CA GLU A 228 6.26 -3.57 -13.70
C GLU A 228 5.50 -4.90 -13.62
N ARG A 229 5.47 -5.53 -12.44
CA ARG A 229 4.70 -6.77 -12.21
C ARG A 229 3.21 -6.53 -12.38
N LEU A 230 2.66 -5.51 -11.74
CA LEU A 230 1.28 -5.09 -11.95
C LEU A 230 1.02 -4.77 -13.43
N GLY A 231 1.95 -4.05 -14.06
CA GLY A 231 1.93 -3.66 -15.47
C GLY A 231 1.96 -4.84 -16.45
N SER A 232 2.41 -6.03 -16.04
CA SER A 232 2.41 -7.23 -16.88
C SER A 232 1.00 -7.74 -17.23
N VAL A 233 -0.01 -7.36 -16.44
CA VAL A 233 -1.42 -7.72 -16.67
C VAL A 233 -2.24 -6.49 -17.09
N TRP A 234 -2.00 -5.35 -16.45
CA TRP A 234 -2.81 -4.15 -16.67
C TRP A 234 -2.26 -3.23 -17.75
N GLY A 235 -1.00 -3.39 -18.15
CA GLY A 235 -0.27 -2.45 -19.00
C GLY A 235 0.36 -1.35 -18.15
N ARG A 236 1.68 -1.17 -18.26
CA ARG A 236 2.46 -0.25 -17.40
C ARG A 236 1.95 1.19 -17.41
N ASP A 237 1.47 1.68 -18.55
CA ASP A 237 0.99 3.06 -18.72
C ASP A 237 -0.38 3.32 -18.07
N SER A 238 -1.09 2.25 -17.68
CA SER A 238 -2.37 2.36 -16.98
C SER A 238 -2.21 2.49 -15.46
N ILE A 239 -0.97 2.44 -14.96
CA ILE A 239 -0.65 2.43 -13.54
C ILE A 239 0.13 3.70 -13.19
N VAL A 240 -0.40 4.45 -12.24
CA VAL A 240 0.23 5.62 -11.65
C VAL A 240 0.81 5.24 -10.30
N LYS A 241 2.06 5.62 -10.07
CA LYS A 241 2.70 5.50 -8.76
C LYS A 241 2.49 6.80 -7.99
N TYR A 242 2.13 6.69 -6.71
CA TYR A 242 2.04 7.83 -5.80
C TYR A 242 2.96 7.56 -4.61
N SER A 243 4.09 8.24 -4.57
CA SER A 243 5.15 8.01 -3.58
C SER A 243 5.25 9.18 -2.59
N VAL A 244 5.49 8.87 -1.32
CA VAL A 244 5.80 9.88 -0.30
C VAL A 244 7.03 10.70 -0.67
N ASP A 245 7.96 10.13 -1.41
CA ASP A 245 9.22 10.79 -1.79
C ASP A 245 9.01 11.90 -2.82
N GLU A 246 7.85 11.93 -3.49
CA GLU A 246 7.45 12.93 -4.48
C GLU A 246 6.60 14.06 -3.86
N LEU A 247 6.26 13.96 -2.56
CA LEU A 247 5.43 14.95 -1.86
C LEU A 247 6.24 16.08 -1.24
N ASP A 248 5.59 17.23 -1.09
CA ASP A 248 6.13 18.40 -0.41
C ASP A 248 6.59 18.07 1.02
N ALA A 249 7.74 18.62 1.42
CA ALA A 249 8.36 18.29 2.69
C ALA A 249 7.53 18.73 3.90
N GLU A 250 6.80 19.86 3.81
CA GLU A 250 5.91 20.31 4.88
C GLU A 250 4.69 19.40 4.98
N GLU A 251 4.18 18.89 3.85
CA GLU A 251 3.11 17.91 3.86
C GLU A 251 3.53 16.59 4.52
N VAL A 252 4.69 16.05 4.11
CA VAL A 252 5.26 14.83 4.69
C VAL A 252 5.44 14.99 6.20
N LYS A 253 5.94 16.14 6.64
CA LYS A 253 6.14 16.44 8.07
C LYS A 253 4.81 16.59 8.81
N LYS A 254 3.84 17.34 8.26
CA LYS A 254 2.54 17.61 8.88
C LYS A 254 1.74 16.33 9.15
N TYR A 255 1.70 15.42 8.19
CA TYR A 255 0.95 14.16 8.29
C TYR A 255 1.81 12.98 8.76
N TYR A 256 3.12 13.20 8.89
CA TYR A 256 4.11 12.20 9.27
C TYR A 256 4.06 10.98 8.34
N LEU A 257 4.20 11.24 7.04
CA LEU A 257 4.23 10.21 6.00
C LEU A 257 5.62 9.57 5.96
N ARG A 258 5.68 8.24 5.90
CA ARG A 258 6.94 7.51 5.93
C ARG A 258 7.58 7.52 4.53
N ARG A 259 8.81 8.03 4.43
CA ARG A 259 9.60 8.03 3.19
C ARG A 259 9.80 6.60 2.66
N GLY A 260 9.83 6.45 1.35
CA GLY A 260 9.89 5.16 0.65
C GLY A 260 8.59 4.35 0.59
N GLU A 261 7.51 4.79 1.26
CA GLU A 261 6.18 4.20 1.06
C GLU A 261 5.57 4.75 -0.24
N GLU A 262 4.88 3.88 -0.97
CA GLU A 262 4.21 4.20 -2.23
C GLU A 262 2.94 3.36 -2.40
N ILE A 263 1.99 3.90 -3.16
CA ILE A 263 0.81 3.17 -3.61
C ILE A 263 0.76 3.17 -5.14
N CYS A 264 0.21 2.10 -5.71
CA CYS A 264 0.00 1.96 -7.14
C CYS A 264 -1.49 2.08 -7.44
N ILE A 265 -1.83 2.92 -8.42
CA ILE A 265 -3.20 3.16 -8.84
C ILE A 265 -3.36 2.72 -10.28
N TYR A 266 -4.10 1.64 -10.49
CA TYR A 266 -4.54 1.21 -11.80
C TYR A 266 -5.84 1.91 -12.18
N LYS A 267 -5.91 2.48 -13.39
CA LYS A 267 -7.15 3.01 -13.96
C LYS A 267 -7.56 2.18 -15.17
N LYS A 268 -8.76 1.58 -15.12
CA LYS A 268 -9.31 0.84 -16.25
C LYS A 268 -9.82 1.80 -17.32
N GLN A 269 -9.10 1.85 -18.44
CA GLN A 269 -9.51 2.60 -19.61
C GLN A 269 -10.71 1.90 -20.28
N ILE A 270 -11.57 2.68 -20.92
CA ILE A 270 -12.60 2.15 -21.81
C ILE A 270 -11.87 1.58 -23.03
N GLU A 271 -11.98 0.27 -23.25
CA GLU A 271 -11.55 -0.33 -24.51
C GLU A 271 -12.50 0.18 -25.60
N SER A 272 -11.96 0.95 -26.56
CA SER A 272 -12.68 1.57 -27.67
C SER A 272 -13.20 0.58 -28.70
#